data_AF-A0A6A6VLK5-F1
#
_entry.id   AF-A0A6A6VLK5-F1
#
_cell.length_a   1.000
_cell.length_b   1.000
_cell.length_c   1.000
_cell.angle_alpha   90.00
_cell.angle_beta   90.00
_cell.angle_gamma   90.00
#
_symmetry.space_group_name_H-M   'P 1'
#
loop_
_entity.id
_entity.type
_entity.pdbx_description
1 polymer ?
#
loop_
_entity_poly.entity_id
_entity_poly.type
_entity_poly.pdbx_seq_one_letter_code
_entity_poly.pdbx_strand_id
1 'polypeptide(L)'
;MKFTLFTILGFASLALSAPATLETRETAIEATNRLMYSVTISQFIAARNARNPSFVNWESNGCSYSPDNPFGFNFVNSCHRHVIFPSIV
;
A
#
# COMPACT_ATOMS: atom_id res chain seq x y z
N MET A 1 -27.50 52.74 4.75
CA MET A 1 -26.97 52.26 3.46
C MET A 1 -25.55 51.75 3.71
N LYS A 2 -25.39 50.43 3.88
CA LYS A 2 -24.90 49.51 2.83
C LYS A 2 -23.38 49.52 2.57
N PHE A 3 -22.53 49.65 3.60
CA PHE A 3 -21.08 49.41 3.41
C PHE A 3 -20.40 48.57 4.50
N THR A 4 -21.05 48.32 5.63
CA THR A 4 -20.45 47.56 6.74
C THR A 4 -20.57 46.03 6.61
N LEU A 5 -21.30 45.52 5.61
CA LEU A 5 -21.51 44.08 5.43
C LEU A 5 -20.43 43.39 4.59
N PHE A 6 -19.56 44.15 3.91
CA PHE A 6 -18.59 43.60 2.95
C PHE A 6 -17.20 43.29 3.54
N THR A 7 -16.90 43.72 4.76
CA THR A 7 -15.57 43.53 5.37
C THR A 7 -15.39 42.18 6.07
N ILE A 8 -16.47 41.47 6.38
CA ILE A 8 -16.41 40.18 7.10
C ILE A 8 -16.14 39.01 6.13
N LEU A 9 -16.41 39.16 4.84
CA LEU A 9 -16.22 38.10 3.83
C LEU A 9 -14.76 37.96 3.34
N GLY A 10 -13.88 38.91 3.64
CA GLY A 10 -12.49 38.91 3.16
C GLY A 10 -11.49 38.17 4.07
N PHE A 11 -11.83 37.93 5.34
CA PHE A 11 -10.90 37.33 6.31
C PHE A 11 -11.01 35.80 6.46
N ALA A 12 -12.03 35.18 5.87
CA ALA A 12 -12.19 33.72 5.92
C ALA A 12 -11.23 32.95 4.99
N SER A 13 -10.54 33.64 4.07
CA SER A 13 -9.71 33.00 3.03
C SER A 13 -8.28 32.64 3.47
N LEU A 14 -7.83 33.06 4.66
CA LEU A 14 -6.45 32.84 5.12
C LEU A 14 -6.24 31.55 5.94
N ALA A 15 -7.30 30.81 6.28
CA ALA A 15 -7.20 29.64 7.15
C ALA A 15 -6.82 28.32 6.42
N LEU A 16 -6.70 28.32 5.09
CA LEU A 16 -6.51 27.08 4.30
C LEU A 16 -5.09 26.85 3.76
N SER A 17 -4.12 27.71 4.10
CA SER A 17 -2.72 27.54 3.67
C SER A 17 -1.85 26.85 4.74
N ALA A 18 -2.38 25.82 5.41
CA ALA A 18 -1.53 24.96 6.22
C ALA A 18 -0.65 24.12 5.29
N PRO A 19 0.69 24.05 5.50
CA PRO A 19 1.53 23.17 4.72
C PRO A 19 1.04 21.73 4.93
N ALA A 20 0.66 21.06 3.84
CA ALA A 20 0.38 19.63 3.89
C ALA A 20 1.69 18.94 4.32
N THR A 21 1.66 18.26 5.47
CA THR A 21 2.75 17.37 5.87
C THR A 21 2.74 16.20 4.88
N LEU A 22 3.67 16.21 3.93
CA LEU A 22 3.88 15.09 3.04
C LEU A 22 4.47 13.94 3.86
N GLU A 23 3.73 12.84 3.99
CA GLU A 23 4.30 11.62 4.55
C GLU A 23 5.39 11.09 3.61
N THR A 24 6.48 10.64 4.20
CA THR A 24 7.53 9.91 3.48
C THR A 24 6.93 8.65 2.88
N ARG A 25 7.16 8.43 1.58
CA ARG A 25 6.72 7.20 0.92
C ARG A 25 7.48 6.00 1.47
N GLU A 26 6.79 4.87 1.61
CA GLU A 26 7.43 3.61 1.98
C GLU A 26 8.54 3.26 0.97
N THR A 27 9.68 2.81 1.49
CA THR A 27 10.75 2.18 0.70
C THR A 27 10.33 0.77 0.26
N ALA A 28 11.04 0.18 -0.70
CA ALA A 28 10.80 -1.20 -1.11
C ALA A 28 10.93 -2.19 0.07
N ILE A 29 11.90 -1.97 0.96
CA ILE A 29 12.11 -2.83 2.14
C ILE A 29 10.95 -2.67 3.14
N GLU A 30 10.52 -1.45 3.43
CA GLU A 30 9.37 -1.19 4.31
C GLU A 30 8.09 -1.79 3.75
N ALA A 31 7.84 -1.63 2.45
CA ALA A 31 6.70 -2.22 1.76
C ALA A 31 6.71 -3.75 1.85
N THR A 32 7.85 -4.38 1.55
CA THR A 32 8.00 -5.83 1.65
C THR A 32 7.76 -6.32 3.08
N ASN A 33 8.35 -5.66 4.09
CA ASN A 33 8.14 -6.02 5.49
C ASN A 33 6.67 -5.90 5.90
N ARG A 34 6.00 -4.81 5.53
CA ARG A 34 4.56 -4.61 5.78
C ARG A 34 3.73 -5.74 5.15
N LEU A 35 4.01 -6.06 3.88
CA LEU A 35 3.31 -7.10 3.12
C LEU A 35 3.55 -8.52 3.67
N MET A 36 4.72 -8.78 4.26
CA MET A 36 5.04 -10.07 4.85
C MET A 36 4.44 -10.27 6.23
N TYR A 37 4.51 -9.25 7.09
CA TYR A 37 4.32 -9.42 8.54
C TYR A 37 3.11 -8.68 9.12
N SER A 38 2.62 -7.64 8.45
CA SER A 38 1.63 -6.72 9.06
C SER A 38 0.25 -6.77 8.42
N VAL A 39 0.12 -7.39 7.24
CA VAL A 39 -1.16 -7.50 6.53
C VAL A 39 -1.73 -8.91 6.60
N THR A 40 -3.05 -9.00 6.57
CA THR A 40 -3.76 -10.26 6.40
C THR A 40 -3.44 -10.89 5.04
N ILE A 41 -3.64 -12.20 4.90
CA ILE A 41 -3.41 -12.89 3.62
C ILE A 41 -4.32 -12.35 2.51
N SER A 42 -5.56 -11.94 2.82
CA SER A 42 -6.49 -11.37 1.85
C SER A 42 -6.00 -10.01 1.33
N GLN A 43 -5.51 -9.14 2.23
CA GLN A 43 -4.89 -7.86 1.85
C GLN A 43 -3.63 -8.06 1.00
N PHE A 44 -2.78 -9.03 1.36
CA PHE A 44 -1.61 -9.39 0.56
C PHE A 44 -1.98 -9.82 -0.86
N ILE A 45 -2.97 -10.72 -1.00
CA ILE A 45 -3.41 -11.19 -2.32
C ILE A 45 -4.05 -10.07 -3.13
N ALA A 46 -4.81 -9.18 -2.51
CA ALA A 46 -5.33 -7.99 -3.19
C ALA A 46 -4.19 -7.10 -3.73
N ALA A 47 -3.17 -6.84 -2.91
CA ALA A 47 -1.98 -6.08 -3.30
C ALA A 47 -1.19 -6.76 -4.43
N ARG A 48 -0.98 -8.07 -4.34
CA ARG A 48 -0.32 -8.90 -5.37
C ARG A 48 -1.06 -8.86 -6.70
N ASN A 49 -2.37 -9.05 -6.68
CA ASN A 49 -3.20 -9.02 -7.90
C ASN A 49 -3.18 -7.63 -8.54
N ALA A 50 -3.11 -6.57 -7.73
CA ALA A 50 -2.94 -5.21 -8.18
C ALA A 50 -1.50 -4.84 -8.56
N ARG A 51 -0.51 -5.70 -8.29
CA ARG A 51 0.93 -5.42 -8.40
C ARG A 51 1.32 -4.09 -7.75
N ASN A 52 0.76 -3.84 -6.57
CA ASN A 52 0.90 -2.57 -5.85
C ASN A 52 1.51 -2.80 -4.47
N PRO A 53 2.69 -2.21 -4.16
CA PRO A 53 3.43 -1.24 -4.98
C PRO A 53 4.19 -1.85 -6.18
N SER A 54 4.37 -1.04 -7.23
CA SER A 54 5.07 -1.45 -8.46
C SER A 54 6.57 -1.62 -8.30
N PHE A 55 7.14 -1.10 -7.21
CA PHE A 55 8.55 -1.20 -6.85
C PHE A 55 8.88 -2.42 -5.95
N VAL A 56 7.94 -3.36 -5.82
CA VAL A 56 8.16 -4.66 -5.18
C VAL A 56 8.14 -5.76 -6.24
N ASN A 57 8.98 -6.78 -6.09
CA ASN A 57 9.01 -7.90 -7.02
C ASN A 57 7.88 -8.88 -6.68
N TRP A 58 6.92 -9.01 -7.58
CA TRP A 58 5.73 -9.87 -7.43
C TRP A 58 5.89 -11.25 -8.06
N GLU A 59 7.03 -11.55 -8.68
CA GLU A 59 7.29 -12.83 -9.32
C GLU A 59 7.19 -13.98 -8.31
N SER A 60 6.39 -14.99 -8.64
CA SER A 60 6.26 -16.21 -7.85
C SER A 60 5.68 -17.30 -8.73
N ASN A 61 6.27 -18.48 -8.62
CA ASN A 61 5.84 -19.73 -9.25
C ASN A 61 5.06 -20.63 -8.27
N GLY A 62 4.38 -20.06 -7.27
CA GLY A 62 3.62 -20.83 -6.29
C GLY A 62 4.52 -21.54 -5.28
N CYS A 63 4.23 -22.79 -4.94
CA CYS A 63 4.95 -23.54 -3.92
C CYS A 63 6.27 -24.20 -4.41
N SER A 64 6.81 -23.76 -5.55
CA SER A 64 8.09 -24.14 -6.19
C SER A 64 8.37 -25.64 -6.32
N TYR A 65 8.70 -26.29 -5.20
CA TYR A 65 9.09 -27.70 -5.09
C TYR A 65 8.07 -28.54 -4.32
N SER A 66 6.98 -27.93 -3.85
CA SER A 66 5.88 -28.57 -3.13
C SER A 66 4.58 -28.46 -3.94
N PRO A 67 3.63 -29.38 -3.74
CA PRO A 67 2.29 -29.23 -4.32
C PRO A 67 1.63 -27.94 -3.83
N ASP A 68 0.90 -27.24 -4.70
CA ASP A 68 0.11 -26.06 -4.31
C ASP A 68 -1.10 -26.41 -3.42
N ASN A 69 -1.55 -27.66 -3.50
CA ASN A 69 -2.75 -28.15 -2.82
C ASN A 69 -2.52 -29.48 -2.09
N PRO A 70 -1.61 -29.54 -1.10
CA PRO A 70 -1.34 -30.78 -0.37
C PRO A 70 -2.59 -31.21 0.39
N PHE A 71 -3.04 -32.44 0.15
CA PHE A 71 -4.23 -33.03 0.79
C PHE A 71 -5.53 -32.22 0.63
N GLY A 72 -5.62 -31.34 -0.37
CA GLY A 72 -6.82 -30.52 -0.61
C GLY A 72 -6.83 -29.16 0.13
N PHE A 73 -5.75 -28.78 0.82
CA PHE A 73 -5.59 -27.43 1.36
C PHE A 73 -4.88 -26.47 0.39
N ASN A 74 -5.52 -25.36 0.04
CA ASN A 74 -4.94 -24.36 -0.86
C ASN A 74 -3.82 -23.55 -0.18
N PHE A 75 -2.56 -23.86 -0.50
CA PHE A 75 -1.37 -23.21 0.07
C PHE A 75 -0.81 -22.10 -0.81
N VAL A 76 -1.30 -21.96 -2.06
CA VAL A 76 -0.69 -21.09 -3.07
C VAL A 76 -0.56 -19.64 -2.59
N ASN A 77 -1.55 -19.13 -1.86
CA ASN A 77 -1.55 -17.78 -1.33
C ASN A 77 -0.42 -17.55 -0.31
N SER A 78 -0.18 -18.53 0.56
CA SER A 78 0.92 -18.49 1.52
C SER A 78 2.26 -18.58 0.81
N CYS A 79 2.38 -19.45 -0.20
CA CYS A 79 3.59 -19.59 -1.01
C CYS A 79 3.92 -18.30 -1.77
N HIS A 80 2.92 -17.59 -2.29
CA HIS A 80 3.13 -16.27 -2.88
C HIS A 80 3.71 -15.23 -1.90
N ARG A 81 3.33 -15.28 -0.62
CA ARG A 81 3.87 -14.38 0.41
C ARG A 81 5.26 -14.82 0.88
N HIS A 82 5.60 -16.10 0.74
CA HIS A 82 6.91 -16.64 1.14
C HIS A 82 8.06 -16.13 0.25
N VAL A 83 7.77 -15.80 -1.01
CA VAL A 83 8.79 -15.45 -2.02
C VAL A 83 8.74 -14.00 -2.46
N ILE A 84 8.05 -13.13 -1.72
CA ILE A 84 8.04 -11.70 -2.03
C ILE A 84 9.36 -11.05 -1.60
N PHE A 85 9.95 -10.22 -2.47
CA PHE A 85 11.22 -9.55 -2.24
C PHE A 85 11.15 -8.07 -2.62
N PRO A 86 11.96 -7.20 -1.99
CA PRO A 86 12.11 -5.82 -2.45
C PRO A 86 12.70 -5.84 -3.87
N SER A 87 12.20 -4.99 -4.78
CA SER A 87 12.86 -4.85 -6.09
C SER A 87 14.18 -4.12 -5.88
N ILE A 88 15.29 -4.84 -6.07
CA ILE A 88 16.63 -4.25 -6.10
C ILE A 88 16.81 -3.68 -7.51
N VAL A 89 16.29 -2.47 -7.73
CA VAL A 89 16.63 -1.64 -8.90
C VAL A 89 17.58 -0.56 -8.42
#